data_AF-A0A8H3LXS0-F1
#
_entry.id   AF-A0A8H3LXS0-F1
#
_cell.length_a   1.000
_cell.length_b   1.000
_cell.length_c   1.000
_cell.angle_alpha   90.00
_cell.angle_beta   90.00
_cell.angle_gamma   90.00
#
_symmetry.space_group_name_H-M   'P 1'
#
loop_
_entity.id
_entity.type
_entity.pdbx_description
1 polymer ?
#
loop_
_entity_poly.entity_id
_entity_poly.type
_entity_poly.pdbx_seq_one_letter_code
_entity_poly.pdbx_strand_id
1 'polypeptide(L)'
;MNSLNYDGNIHPDEWINNVQRYFKLKKIDHDCLSIAISFVDPIITLPAEIDSLEKLCSVLKEDISFTIFKNTNERMLRSLKYVPENKGGNTSKFISKFRKLCYNAEINDIEEQKKYLYNSLSLPKKHIDSISIEFYKKMENVDSIKLIKEFEDFVVYFSNENLCYKTGNNPQLESLIQILYGELNLILRN
;
A
#
# COMPACT_ATOMS: atom_id res chain seq x y z
N MET A 1 1.62 -24.70 3.53
CA MET A 1 1.24 -24.39 2.13
C MET A 1 -0.17 -23.83 2.19
N ASN A 2 -0.45 -22.66 1.59
CA ASN A 2 -1.84 -22.28 1.34
C ASN A 2 -2.51 -23.42 0.56
N SER A 3 -3.83 -23.55 0.68
CA SER A 3 -4.59 -24.47 -0.17
C SER A 3 -4.19 -24.24 -1.63
N LEU A 4 -3.94 -25.32 -2.38
CA LEU A 4 -3.71 -25.23 -3.82
C LEU A 4 -5.00 -24.88 -4.57
N ASN A 5 -6.16 -24.94 -3.90
CA ASN A 5 -7.43 -24.65 -4.51
C ASN A 5 -7.58 -23.16 -4.82
N TYR A 6 -8.18 -22.83 -5.96
CA TYR A 6 -8.60 -21.48 -6.32
C TYR A 6 -10.10 -21.32 -6.09
N ASP A 7 -10.47 -20.46 -5.15
CA ASP A 7 -11.85 -20.16 -4.75
C ASP A 7 -12.22 -18.69 -5.00
N GLY A 8 -11.37 -17.94 -5.73
CA GLY A 8 -11.54 -16.51 -5.96
C GLY A 8 -11.04 -15.60 -4.83
N ASN A 9 -10.50 -16.12 -3.72
CA ASN A 9 -10.01 -15.31 -2.58
C ASN A 9 -8.49 -15.05 -2.60
N ILE A 10 -7.85 -15.24 -3.75
CA ILE A 10 -6.43 -14.97 -3.98
C ILE A 10 -6.27 -14.39 -5.38
N HIS A 11 -5.26 -13.53 -5.58
CA HIS A 11 -4.99 -12.98 -6.90
C HIS A 11 -4.59 -14.11 -7.88
N PRO A 12 -5.18 -14.21 -9.09
CA PRO A 12 -4.89 -15.27 -10.06
C PRO A 12 -3.39 -15.44 -10.35
N ASP A 13 -2.66 -14.34 -10.58
CA ASP A 13 -1.20 -14.42 -10.81
C ASP A 13 -0.44 -15.02 -9.61
N GLU A 14 -0.85 -14.69 -8.39
CA GLU A 14 -0.23 -15.25 -7.18
C GLU A 14 -0.54 -16.73 -7.03
N TRP A 15 -1.78 -17.11 -7.32
CA TRP A 15 -2.21 -18.50 -7.29
C TRP A 15 -1.48 -19.34 -8.35
N ILE A 16 -1.40 -18.89 -9.61
CA ILE A 16 -0.64 -19.55 -10.68
C ILE A 16 0.83 -19.72 -10.27
N ASN A 17 1.44 -18.68 -9.69
CA ASN A 17 2.82 -18.78 -9.17
C ASN A 17 2.97 -19.84 -8.08
N ASN A 18 1.98 -19.98 -7.18
CA ASN A 18 1.98 -21.02 -6.15
C ASN A 18 1.83 -22.42 -6.76
N VAL A 19 0.96 -22.58 -7.76
CA VAL A 19 0.77 -23.83 -8.51
C VAL A 19 2.05 -24.22 -9.26
N GLN A 20 2.69 -23.28 -9.96
CA GLN A 20 3.96 -23.53 -10.65
C GLN A 20 5.09 -23.89 -9.68
N ARG A 21 5.17 -23.25 -8.50
CA ARG A 21 6.11 -23.63 -7.44
C ARG A 21 5.85 -25.05 -6.94
N TYR A 22 4.59 -25.43 -6.79
CA TYR A 22 4.20 -26.79 -6.43
C TYR A 22 4.67 -27.81 -7.48
N PHE A 23 4.44 -27.55 -8.77
CA PHE A 23 4.92 -28.42 -9.85
C PHE A 23 6.43 -28.60 -9.82
N LYS A 24 7.19 -27.50 -9.66
CA LYS A 24 8.65 -27.55 -9.51
C LYS A 24 9.10 -28.41 -8.32
N LEU A 25 8.46 -28.23 -7.16
CA LEU A 25 8.79 -28.98 -5.94
C LEU A 25 8.46 -30.48 -6.07
N LYS A 26 7.38 -30.80 -6.78
CA LYS A 26 6.94 -32.19 -7.02
C LYS A 26 7.53 -32.82 -8.27
N LYS A 27 8.33 -32.06 -9.04
CA LYS A 27 8.91 -32.49 -10.33
C LYS A 27 7.83 -32.95 -11.31
N ILE A 28 6.71 -32.22 -11.34
CA ILE A 28 5.65 -32.40 -12.33
C ILE A 28 6.01 -31.53 -13.53
N ASP A 29 6.15 -32.17 -14.70
CA ASP A 29 6.54 -31.54 -15.97
C ASP A 29 5.55 -31.81 -17.11
N HIS A 30 4.58 -32.69 -16.90
CA HIS A 30 3.49 -33.04 -17.80
C HIS A 30 2.14 -32.74 -17.14
N ASP A 31 1.09 -32.57 -17.94
CA ASP A 31 -0.28 -32.38 -17.46
C ASP A 31 -0.48 -31.19 -16.50
N CYS A 32 0.49 -30.26 -16.43
CA CYS A 32 0.47 -29.12 -15.52
C CYS A 32 -0.82 -28.31 -15.63
N LEU A 33 -1.34 -28.12 -16.86
CA LEU A 33 -2.57 -27.37 -17.08
C LEU A 33 -3.80 -28.12 -16.56
N SER A 34 -3.94 -29.41 -16.87
CA SER A 34 -5.10 -30.20 -16.44
C SER A 34 -5.11 -30.35 -14.91
N ILE A 35 -3.94 -30.51 -14.29
CA ILE A 35 -3.78 -30.52 -12.84
C ILE A 35 -4.15 -29.15 -12.26
N ALA A 36 -3.70 -28.03 -12.85
CA ALA A 36 -4.06 -26.70 -12.38
C ALA A 36 -5.57 -26.45 -12.46
N ILE A 37 -6.22 -26.84 -13.56
CA ILE A 37 -7.69 -26.78 -13.72
C ILE A 37 -8.39 -27.59 -12.62
N SER A 38 -7.86 -28.76 -12.25
CA SER A 38 -8.44 -29.59 -11.19
C SER A 38 -8.43 -28.95 -9.79
N PHE A 39 -7.62 -27.90 -9.60
CA PHE A 39 -7.58 -27.12 -8.36
C PHE A 39 -8.56 -25.94 -8.35
N VAL A 40 -9.19 -25.60 -9.48
CA VAL A 40 -10.19 -24.53 -9.52
C VAL A 40 -11.49 -25.03 -8.88
N ASP A 41 -12.07 -24.21 -8.00
CA ASP A 41 -13.36 -24.52 -7.38
C ASP A 41 -14.43 -24.74 -8.47
N PRO A 42 -15.19 -25.86 -8.45
CA PRO A 42 -16.20 -26.16 -9.46
C PRO A 42 -17.31 -25.10 -9.60
N ILE A 43 -17.50 -24.22 -8.62
CA ILE A 43 -18.45 -23.09 -8.71
C ILE A 43 -18.00 -22.09 -9.79
N ILE A 44 -16.68 -21.99 -10.05
CA ILE A 44 -16.11 -21.11 -11.05
C ILE A 44 -16.21 -21.80 -12.42
N THR A 45 -17.04 -21.25 -13.30
CA THR A 45 -17.28 -21.85 -14.61
C THR A 45 -16.14 -21.50 -15.56
N LEU A 46 -15.42 -22.51 -16.03
CA LEU A 46 -14.37 -22.38 -17.02
C LEU A 46 -14.90 -22.63 -18.44
N PRO A 47 -14.44 -21.89 -19.46
CA PRO A 47 -14.76 -22.19 -20.86
C PRO A 47 -14.14 -23.53 -21.28
N ALA A 48 -14.70 -24.14 -22.32
CA ALA A 48 -14.26 -25.45 -22.81
C ALA A 48 -12.81 -25.47 -23.33
N GLU A 49 -12.31 -24.34 -23.84
CA GLU A 49 -10.98 -24.26 -24.46
C GLU A 49 -10.01 -23.42 -23.63
N ILE A 50 -9.26 -24.08 -22.75
CA ILE A 50 -8.09 -23.53 -22.06
C ILE A 50 -6.87 -24.36 -22.47
N ASP A 51 -5.87 -23.73 -23.06
CA ASP A 51 -4.68 -24.37 -23.65
C ASP A 51 -3.37 -24.00 -22.93
N SER A 52 -3.42 -23.08 -21.96
CA SER A 52 -2.25 -22.54 -21.29
C SER A 52 -2.58 -22.02 -19.89
N LEU A 53 -1.57 -21.98 -19.01
CA LEU A 53 -1.72 -21.41 -17.66
C LEU A 53 -1.97 -19.90 -17.73
N GLU A 54 -1.43 -19.22 -18.74
CA GLU A 54 -1.69 -17.82 -19.04
C GLU A 54 -3.17 -17.60 -19.37
N LYS A 55 -3.76 -18.43 -20.25
CA LYS A 55 -5.19 -18.36 -20.58
C LYS A 55 -6.07 -18.70 -19.38
N LEU A 56 -5.68 -19.70 -18.58
CA LEU A 56 -6.34 -19.99 -17.31
C LEU A 56 -6.33 -18.76 -16.39
N CYS A 57 -5.18 -18.10 -16.22
CA CYS A 57 -5.07 -16.89 -15.39
C CYS A 57 -6.03 -15.79 -15.87
N SER A 58 -6.06 -15.52 -17.18
CA SER A 58 -6.97 -14.53 -17.76
C SER A 58 -8.43 -14.86 -17.50
N VAL A 59 -8.85 -16.12 -17.69
CA VAL A 59 -10.21 -16.59 -17.39
C VAL A 59 -10.55 -16.37 -15.91
N LEU A 60 -9.63 -16.71 -15.00
CA LEU A 60 -9.85 -16.53 -13.57
C LEU A 60 -9.94 -15.04 -13.15
N LYS A 61 -9.30 -14.13 -13.90
CA LYS A 61 -9.43 -12.68 -13.71
C LYS A 61 -10.75 -12.12 -14.25
N GLU A 62 -11.36 -12.77 -15.22
CA GLU A 62 -12.66 -12.38 -15.77
C GLU A 62 -13.83 -12.87 -14.90
N ASP A 63 -13.60 -13.85 -14.02
CA ASP A 63 -14.62 -14.37 -13.11
C ASP A 63 -15.12 -13.31 -12.10
N ILE A 64 -16.41 -13.39 -11.78
CA ILE A 64 -17.07 -12.46 -10.85
C ILE A 64 -16.48 -12.53 -9.44
N SER A 65 -16.00 -13.70 -9.01
CA SER A 65 -15.39 -13.89 -7.69
C SER A 65 -14.12 -13.07 -7.56
N PHE A 66 -13.28 -13.03 -8.61
CA PHE A 66 -12.09 -12.19 -8.61
C PHE A 66 -12.45 -10.70 -8.63
N THR A 67 -13.47 -10.30 -9.39
CA THR A 67 -13.97 -8.91 -9.36
C THR A 67 -14.41 -8.50 -7.95
N ILE A 68 -15.13 -9.37 -7.24
CA ILE A 68 -15.55 -9.12 -5.84
C ILE A 68 -14.34 -9.06 -4.90
N PHE A 69 -13.37 -9.96 -5.05
CA PHE A 69 -12.12 -9.96 -4.29
C PHE A 69 -11.34 -8.66 -4.49
N LYS A 70 -11.15 -8.24 -5.74
CA LYS A 70 -10.46 -6.99 -6.11
C LYS A 70 -11.12 -5.78 -5.44
N ASN A 71 -12.42 -5.63 -5.62
CA ASN A 71 -13.21 -4.54 -5.03
C ASN A 71 -13.18 -4.57 -3.49
N THR A 72 -13.12 -5.76 -2.89
CA THR A 72 -12.98 -5.90 -1.43
C THR A 72 -11.64 -5.39 -0.94
N ASN A 73 -10.54 -5.74 -1.62
CA ASN A 73 -9.21 -5.24 -1.28
C ASN A 73 -9.11 -3.72 -1.45
N GLU A 74 -9.75 -3.14 -2.46
CA GLU A 74 -9.85 -1.68 -2.61
C GLU A 74 -10.61 -1.02 -1.44
N ARG A 75 -11.77 -1.57 -1.03
CA ARG A 75 -12.50 -1.07 0.15
C ARG A 75 -11.67 -1.18 1.43
N MET A 76 -10.93 -2.28 1.59
CA MET A 76 -10.00 -2.45 2.71
C MET A 76 -8.89 -1.39 2.67
N LEU A 77 -8.36 -1.07 1.49
CA LEU A 77 -7.36 -0.02 1.30
C LEU A 77 -7.89 1.36 1.69
N ARG A 78 -9.12 1.71 1.28
CA ARG A 78 -9.81 2.95 1.70
C ARG A 78 -9.97 3.05 3.23
N SER A 79 -10.18 1.93 3.90
CA SER A 79 -10.34 1.85 5.35
C SER A 79 -9.03 1.71 6.13
N LEU A 80 -7.91 1.48 5.45
CA LEU A 80 -6.63 1.21 6.08
C LEU A 80 -6.15 2.46 6.84
N LYS A 81 -5.77 2.27 8.11
CA LYS A 81 -5.27 3.36 8.96
C LYS A 81 -3.84 3.10 9.39
N TYR A 82 -3.01 4.13 9.24
CA TYR A 82 -1.67 4.15 9.79
C TYR A 82 -1.73 4.50 11.28
N VAL A 83 -1.03 3.71 12.09
CA VAL A 83 -0.80 3.97 13.51
C VAL A 83 0.71 4.01 13.72
N PRO A 84 1.26 5.11 14.26
CA PRO A 84 2.69 5.20 14.55
C PRO A 84 3.08 4.31 15.74
N GLU A 85 4.36 3.95 15.82
CA GLU A 85 4.93 3.09 16.85
C GLU A 85 4.69 3.63 18.27
N ASN A 86 4.78 4.95 18.46
CA ASN A 86 4.52 5.60 19.75
C ASN A 86 3.05 5.50 20.23
N LYS A 87 2.14 5.03 19.37
CA LYS A 87 0.74 4.70 19.70
C LYS A 87 0.47 3.18 19.64
N GLY A 88 1.53 2.36 19.66
CA GLY A 88 1.44 0.89 19.60
C GLY A 88 1.27 0.32 18.19
N GLY A 89 1.50 1.13 17.16
CA GLY A 89 1.48 0.69 15.77
C GLY A 89 2.75 -0.02 15.31
N ASN A 90 2.78 -0.42 14.04
CA ASN A 90 3.95 -1.06 13.42
C ASN A 90 3.98 -0.71 11.93
N THR A 91 4.92 0.15 11.54
CA THR A 91 5.04 0.66 10.16
C THR A 91 5.30 -0.48 9.17
N SER A 92 6.18 -1.45 9.50
CA SER A 92 6.46 -2.59 8.62
C SER A 92 5.20 -3.42 8.31
N LYS A 93 4.38 -3.73 9.31
CA LYS A 93 3.10 -4.44 9.14
C LYS A 93 2.10 -3.62 8.31
N PHE A 94 2.01 -2.31 8.58
CA PHE A 94 1.16 -1.41 7.79
C PHE A 94 1.57 -1.41 6.32
N ILE A 95 2.86 -1.23 6.02
CA ILE A 95 3.39 -1.22 4.65
C ILE A 95 3.18 -2.56 3.94
N SER A 96 3.42 -3.68 4.62
CA SER A 96 3.17 -5.01 4.06
C SER A 96 1.70 -5.19 3.68
N LYS A 97 0.78 -4.78 4.58
CA LYS A 97 -0.66 -4.83 4.31
C LYS A 97 -1.07 -3.89 3.19
N PHE A 98 -0.57 -2.65 3.19
CA PHE A 98 -0.82 -1.66 2.14
C PHE A 98 -0.44 -2.20 0.76
N ARG A 99 0.81 -2.67 0.60
CA ARG A 99 1.31 -3.22 -0.67
C ARG A 99 0.48 -4.42 -1.14
N LYS A 100 0.12 -5.31 -0.22
CA LYS A 100 -0.70 -6.49 -0.53
C LYS A 100 -2.10 -6.10 -1.02
N LEU A 101 -2.72 -5.11 -0.37
CA LEU A 101 -4.02 -4.59 -0.78
C LEU A 101 -3.95 -3.91 -2.15
N CYS A 102 -2.93 -3.09 -2.43
CA CYS A 102 -2.73 -2.48 -3.76
C CYS A 102 -2.57 -3.54 -4.85
N TYR A 103 -1.73 -4.56 -4.62
CA TYR A 103 -1.53 -5.66 -5.56
C TYR A 103 -2.84 -6.42 -5.83
N ASN A 104 -3.54 -6.84 -4.77
CA ASN A 104 -4.80 -7.57 -4.90
C ASN A 104 -5.91 -6.76 -5.56
N ALA A 105 -5.87 -5.43 -5.40
CA ALA A 105 -6.81 -4.50 -6.01
C ALA A 105 -6.42 -4.08 -7.45
N GLU A 106 -5.28 -4.55 -7.97
CA GLU A 106 -4.66 -4.11 -9.23
C GLU A 106 -4.41 -2.58 -9.30
N ILE A 107 -4.16 -1.92 -8.16
CA ILE A 107 -3.87 -0.48 -8.07
C ILE A 107 -2.37 -0.26 -8.31
N ASN A 108 -2.02 -0.08 -9.58
CA ASN A 108 -0.65 0.16 -10.03
C ASN A 108 -0.33 1.65 -10.24
N ASP A 109 -1.36 2.51 -10.30
CA ASP A 109 -1.18 3.95 -10.46
C ASP A 109 -0.57 4.56 -9.20
N ILE A 110 0.54 5.28 -9.38
CA ILE A 110 1.31 5.82 -8.27
C ILE A 110 0.59 6.98 -7.57
N GLU A 111 -0.14 7.80 -8.33
CA GLU A 111 -0.89 8.92 -7.76
C GLU A 111 -2.08 8.42 -6.92
N GLU A 112 -2.69 7.33 -7.33
CA GLU A 112 -3.71 6.63 -6.55
C GLU A 112 -3.11 6.06 -5.25
N GLN A 113 -1.96 5.40 -5.31
CA GLN A 113 -1.26 4.90 -4.12
C GLN A 113 -0.90 6.02 -3.14
N LYS A 114 -0.41 7.18 -3.63
CA LYS A 114 -0.13 8.38 -2.82
C LYS A 114 -1.39 8.84 -2.08
N LYS A 115 -2.54 8.89 -2.76
CA LYS A 115 -3.82 9.26 -2.14
C LYS A 115 -4.23 8.29 -1.04
N TYR A 116 -4.06 6.98 -1.23
CA TYR A 116 -4.37 5.99 -0.19
C TYR A 116 -3.44 6.11 1.02
N LEU A 117 -2.14 6.31 0.79
CA LEU A 117 -1.19 6.55 1.88
C LEU A 117 -1.55 7.80 2.68
N TYR A 118 -1.85 8.90 2.00
CA TYR A 118 -2.31 10.13 2.65
C TYR A 118 -3.59 9.91 3.47
N ASN A 119 -4.62 9.29 2.88
CA ASN A 119 -5.91 9.03 3.54
C ASN A 119 -5.82 8.04 4.71
N SER A 120 -4.73 7.25 4.76
CA SER A 120 -4.44 6.36 5.89
C SER A 120 -3.95 7.11 7.12
N LEU A 121 -3.40 8.32 6.94
CA LEU A 121 -2.96 9.17 8.03
C LEU A 121 -4.18 9.66 8.81
N SER A 122 -4.23 9.33 10.10
CA SER A 122 -5.29 9.82 10.99
C SER A 122 -4.97 11.25 11.42
N LEU A 123 -5.35 12.23 10.59
CA LEU A 123 -5.01 13.65 10.80
C LEU A 123 -6.03 14.38 11.68
N PRO A 124 -5.60 15.20 12.66
CA PRO A 124 -6.48 16.12 13.37
C PRO A 124 -7.04 17.17 12.42
N LYS A 125 -8.36 17.45 12.50
CA LYS A 125 -9.05 18.42 11.63
C LYS A 125 -8.39 19.80 11.52
N LYS A 126 -7.73 20.25 12.58
CA LYS A 126 -7.13 21.60 12.69
C LYS A 126 -5.88 21.80 11.82
N HIS A 127 -5.26 20.73 11.33
CA HIS A 127 -3.97 20.78 10.60
C HIS A 127 -4.01 20.08 9.25
N ILE A 128 -5.21 19.73 8.74
CA ILE A 128 -5.35 18.95 7.50
C ILE A 128 -4.68 19.67 6.32
N ASP A 129 -4.86 20.98 6.18
CA ASP A 129 -4.39 21.72 5.00
C ASP A 129 -2.85 21.80 4.94
N SER A 130 -2.18 22.10 6.05
CA SER A 130 -0.71 22.19 6.09
C SER A 130 -0.04 20.83 5.87
N ILE A 131 -0.56 19.79 6.51
CA ILE A 131 -0.03 18.43 6.41
C ILE A 131 -0.25 17.86 5.01
N SER A 132 -1.39 18.15 4.39
CA SER A 132 -1.66 17.80 2.99
C SER A 132 -0.61 18.41 2.06
N ILE A 133 -0.38 19.72 2.17
CA ILE A 133 0.58 20.43 1.32
C ILE A 133 1.99 19.84 1.48
N GLU A 134 2.45 19.60 2.70
CA GLU A 134 3.78 19.02 2.94
C GLU A 134 3.91 17.59 2.43
N PHE A 135 2.88 16.76 2.64
CA PHE A 135 2.85 15.39 2.13
C PHE A 135 3.00 15.39 0.61
N TYR A 136 2.15 16.12 -0.11
CA TYR A 136 2.17 16.14 -1.57
C TYR A 136 3.44 16.79 -2.12
N LYS A 137 4.01 17.81 -1.45
CA LYS A 137 5.33 18.37 -1.81
C LYS A 137 6.44 17.33 -1.71
N LYS A 138 6.51 16.55 -0.62
CA LYS A 138 7.50 15.48 -0.51
C LYS A 138 7.28 14.37 -1.53
N MET A 139 6.02 14.13 -1.92
CA MET A 139 5.64 13.04 -2.82
C MET A 139 5.67 13.40 -4.31
N GLU A 140 5.89 14.67 -4.68
CA GLU A 140 5.72 15.18 -6.06
C GLU A 140 6.54 14.41 -7.10
N ASN A 141 7.83 14.15 -6.83
CA ASN A 141 8.75 13.49 -7.76
C ASN A 141 9.11 12.06 -7.35
N VAL A 142 8.27 11.43 -6.54
CA VAL A 142 8.53 10.10 -5.99
C VAL A 142 8.04 9.04 -6.97
N ASP A 143 8.94 8.11 -7.30
CA ASP A 143 8.65 6.91 -8.10
C ASP A 143 8.14 5.74 -7.23
N SER A 144 7.70 4.66 -7.87
CA SER A 144 7.08 3.51 -7.18
C SER A 144 8.06 2.76 -6.26
N ILE A 145 9.36 2.83 -6.55
CA ILE A 145 10.41 2.19 -5.75
C ILE A 145 10.60 2.98 -4.44
N LYS A 146 10.59 4.31 -4.52
CA LYS A 146 10.84 5.21 -3.39
C LYS A 146 9.59 5.55 -2.58
N LEU A 147 8.38 5.36 -3.10
CA LEU A 147 7.12 5.74 -2.45
C LEU A 147 7.03 5.32 -0.98
N ILE A 148 7.36 4.07 -0.69
CA ILE A 148 7.27 3.53 0.68
C ILE A 148 8.32 4.15 1.60
N LYS A 149 9.53 4.39 1.09
CA LYS A 149 10.61 5.01 1.86
C LYS A 149 10.25 6.45 2.19
N GLU A 150 9.77 7.21 1.21
CA GLU A 150 9.36 8.61 1.43
C GLU A 150 8.16 8.71 2.37
N PHE A 151 7.25 7.73 2.34
CA PHE A 151 6.16 7.65 3.31
C PHE A 151 6.70 7.40 4.73
N GLU A 152 7.63 6.46 4.90
CA GLU A 152 8.29 6.19 6.18
C GLU A 152 9.00 7.43 6.72
N ASP A 153 9.82 8.08 5.88
CA ASP A 153 10.54 9.32 6.22
C ASP A 153 9.56 10.43 6.63
N PHE A 154 8.42 10.57 5.93
CA PHE A 154 7.36 11.52 6.27
C PHE A 154 6.70 11.23 7.62
N VAL A 155 6.30 9.97 7.90
CA VAL A 155 5.60 9.65 9.16
C VAL A 155 6.52 9.75 10.38
N VAL A 156 7.83 9.51 10.21
CA VAL A 156 8.83 9.75 11.24
C VAL A 156 8.97 11.24 11.53
N TYR A 157 9.13 12.06 10.49
CA TYR A 157 9.18 13.52 10.60
C TYR A 157 7.93 14.08 11.31
N PHE A 158 6.74 13.67 10.83
CA PHE A 158 5.47 14.11 11.39
C PHE A 158 5.28 13.67 12.85
N SER A 159 5.74 12.47 13.23
CA SER A 159 5.65 11.99 14.61
C SER A 159 6.55 12.79 15.56
N ASN A 160 7.74 13.21 15.09
CA ASN A 160 8.68 14.02 15.86
C ASN A 160 8.19 15.48 16.03
N GLU A 161 7.56 16.07 15.02
CA GLU A 161 7.00 17.41 15.13
C GLU A 161 5.75 17.47 16.03
N ASN A 162 4.87 16.46 15.98
CA ASN A 162 3.73 16.39 16.90
C ASN A 162 4.15 16.18 18.36
N LEU A 163 5.33 15.60 18.62
CA LEU A 163 5.93 15.60 19.95
C LEU A 163 6.36 17.02 20.35
N CYS A 164 6.98 17.79 19.44
CA CYS A 164 7.37 19.18 19.66
C CYS A 164 6.18 20.10 20.00
N TYR A 165 5.04 19.95 19.32
CA TYR A 165 3.82 20.71 19.66
C TYR A 165 3.21 20.32 21.01
N LYS A 166 3.43 19.08 21.50
CA LYS A 166 2.96 18.61 22.80
C LYS A 166 3.91 18.93 23.95
N THR A 167 5.21 19.02 23.68
CA THR A 167 6.25 19.34 24.69
C THR A 167 6.56 20.82 24.77
N GLY A 168 6.01 21.66 23.88
CA GLY A 168 6.21 23.11 23.86
C GLY A 168 7.51 23.57 23.19
N ASN A 169 8.38 22.65 22.78
CA ASN A 169 9.65 22.96 22.13
C ASN A 169 9.56 22.62 20.65
N ASN A 170 9.35 23.62 19.79
CA ASN A 170 9.49 23.47 18.35
C ASN A 170 10.83 24.12 17.91
N PRO A 171 11.85 23.33 17.54
CA PRO A 171 13.18 23.84 17.16
C PRO A 171 13.16 24.72 15.91
N GLN A 172 12.23 24.48 14.98
CA GLN A 172 12.08 25.34 13.79
C GLN A 172 11.45 26.68 14.15
N LEU A 173 10.49 26.69 15.09
CA LEU A 173 9.92 27.92 15.65
C LEU A 173 10.95 28.69 16.49
N GLU A 174 11.80 28.01 17.26
CA GLU A 174 12.95 28.65 17.93
C GLU A 174 13.94 29.25 16.92
N SER A 175 14.22 28.56 15.82
CA SER A 175 15.07 29.10 14.76
C SER A 175 14.44 30.31 14.04
N LEU A 176 13.13 30.26 13.74
CA LEU A 176 12.39 31.36 13.15
C LEU A 176 12.29 32.56 14.11
N ILE A 177 12.06 32.31 15.39
CA ILE A 177 12.03 33.33 16.44
C ILE A 177 13.42 33.99 16.54
N GLN A 178 14.51 33.22 16.57
CA GLN A 178 15.87 33.79 16.60
C GLN A 178 16.19 34.64 15.37
N ILE A 179 15.78 34.19 14.17
CA ILE A 179 15.95 34.96 12.93
C ILE A 179 15.16 36.29 13.03
N LEU A 180 13.88 36.23 13.42
CA LEU A 180 13.03 37.41 13.54
C LEU A 180 13.51 38.39 14.63
N TYR A 181 13.99 37.90 15.78
CA TYR A 181 14.58 38.75 16.83
C TYR A 181 15.92 39.36 16.40
N GLY A 182 16.72 38.67 15.59
CA GLY A 182 17.93 39.22 15.00
C GLY A 182 17.65 40.38 14.04
N GLU A 183 16.66 40.20 13.15
CA GLU A 183 16.25 41.21 12.18
C GLU A 183 15.62 42.45 12.83
N LEU A 184 14.77 42.28 13.86
CA LEU A 184 14.14 43.39 14.59
C LEU A 184 15.16 44.26 15.34
N ASN A 185 16.21 43.65 15.91
CA ASN A 185 17.27 44.37 16.61
C ASN A 185 18.18 45.16 15.66
N LEU A 186 18.32 44.73 14.40
CA LEU A 186 19.03 45.48 13.37
C LEU A 186 18.23 46.69 12.89
N ILE A 187 16.91 46.59 12.84
CA ILE A 187 16.01 47.68 12.46
C ILE A 187 15.94 48.75 13.55
N LEU A 188 15.95 48.37 14.84
CA LEU A 188 15.86 49.30 15.97
C LEU A 188 17.18 50.02 16.33
N ARG A 189 18.30 49.65 15.71
CA ARG A 189 19.64 50.23 15.96
C ARG A 189 20.14 51.17 14.84
N ASN A 190 19.32 51.40 13.82
CA ASN A 190 19.52 52.44 12.80
C ASN A 190 18.50 53.57 12.99
#